data_AF-A0A2U1RN68-F1
#
_entry.id   AF-A0A2U1RN68-F1
#
_cell.length_a   1.000
_cell.length_b   1.000
_cell.length_c   1.000
_cell.angle_alpha   90.00
_cell.angle_beta   90.00
_cell.angle_gamma   90.00
#
_symmetry.space_group_name_H-M   'P 1'
#
loop_
_entity.id
_entity.type
_entity.pdbx_description
1 polymer ?
#
loop_
_entity_poly.entity_id
_entity_poly.type
_entity_poly.pdbx_seq_one_letter_code
_entity_poly.pdbx_strand_id
1 'polypeptide(L)'
;MGREEVRGKARRARLRCRAVLTSRVLRTGTALACGLVLVSIVNGWSDAPLRGGGHHQHRLVGPPPEFLQQRNSVKPQPRLAIPPRWRFAIPAGDHHAGRQVFIDSECFKCHEVAGEDFPAPEAEQGDVGPALSGMGAMHPAEYFGETIIDPNASAVWRIRHHKDEDKGYLGADGRSKMPSYNDSMTVQQLIDLIAYLKSLTEGGHRH
;
A
#
# COMPACT_ATOMS: atom_id res chain seq x y z
N MET A 1 -9.76 67.45 31.96
CA MET A 1 -9.09 67.19 33.25
C MET A 1 -8.73 65.71 33.25
N GLY A 2 -7.53 65.31 32.83
CA GLY A 2 -6.30 65.26 33.65
C GLY A 2 -6.17 63.81 34.14
N ARG A 3 -5.09 63.04 33.89
CA ARG A 3 -3.64 63.28 33.95
C ARG A 3 -2.99 62.14 33.11
N GLU A 4 -1.98 62.29 32.23
CA GLU A 4 -0.56 62.57 32.51
C GLU A 4 -0.03 61.90 33.80
N GLU A 5 1.09 61.17 33.88
CA GLU A 5 2.26 61.02 33.01
C GLU A 5 3.05 59.81 33.57
N VAL A 6 3.49 58.84 32.75
CA VAL A 6 4.59 57.94 33.12
C VAL A 6 5.61 57.92 31.98
N ARG A 7 6.86 58.29 32.31
CA ARG A 7 7.82 58.88 31.38
C ARG A 7 9.22 58.26 31.51
N GLY A 8 9.85 57.99 30.36
CA GLY A 8 11.27 57.57 30.23
C GLY A 8 11.50 56.07 30.47
N LYS A 9 12.56 55.40 29.99
CA LYS A 9 13.82 55.73 29.26
C LYS A 9 14.23 54.47 28.44
N ALA A 10 15.06 54.45 27.39
CA ALA A 10 15.79 55.46 26.59
C ALA A 10 15.96 54.94 25.13
N ARG A 11 15.90 55.78 24.08
CA ARG A 11 17.04 56.29 23.27
C ARG A 11 18.11 55.27 22.75
N ARG A 12 18.23 55.27 21.40
CA ARG A 12 19.41 54.90 20.56
C ARG A 12 19.72 53.39 20.49
N ALA A 13 20.21 52.84 19.37
CA ALA A 13 21.03 53.47 18.33
C ALA A 13 20.60 53.19 16.87
N ARG A 14 21.08 54.07 15.97
CA ARG A 14 21.15 53.85 14.51
C ARG A 14 22.49 53.18 14.16
N LEU A 15 22.65 52.79 12.89
CA LEU A 15 23.86 52.38 12.12
C LEU A 15 23.87 50.88 11.76
N ARG A 16 24.31 50.44 10.57
CA ARG A 16 24.38 51.05 9.21
C ARG A 16 24.78 49.96 8.18
N CYS A 17 24.31 50.11 6.94
CA CYS A 17 25.00 49.76 5.67
C CYS A 17 25.49 48.32 5.32
N ARG A 18 24.98 47.86 4.15
CA ARG A 18 25.71 47.35 2.95
C ARG A 18 26.56 46.06 3.00
N ALA A 19 26.14 45.06 2.21
CA ALA A 19 26.74 44.63 0.91
C ALA A 19 26.09 43.26 0.55
N VAL A 20 25.39 43.02 -0.57
CA VAL A 20 25.80 43.02 -1.99
C VAL A 20 27.01 42.13 -2.29
N LEU A 21 26.73 40.90 -2.75
CA LEU A 21 27.55 40.01 -3.59
C LEU A 21 26.68 38.76 -3.89
N THR A 22 25.86 38.70 -4.95
CA THR A 22 26.19 38.38 -6.35
C THR A 22 27.17 37.23 -6.57
N SER A 23 26.65 36.05 -6.90
CA SER A 23 27.32 35.06 -7.75
C SER A 23 26.31 34.31 -8.62
N ARG A 24 26.13 34.78 -9.87
CA ARG A 24 25.53 33.96 -10.93
C ARG A 24 26.60 33.01 -11.43
N VAL A 25 26.32 31.71 -11.54
CA VAL A 25 27.10 30.81 -12.40
C VAL A 25 26.16 30.22 -13.45
N LEU A 26 26.30 30.77 -14.66
CA LEU A 26 25.68 30.26 -15.87
C LEU A 26 26.64 29.25 -16.50
N ARG A 27 26.21 28.00 -16.67
CA ARG A 27 26.85 27.01 -17.57
C ARG A 27 25.73 26.38 -18.40
N THR A 28 25.43 27.00 -19.54
CA THR A 28 25.88 26.55 -20.87
C THR A 28 25.30 25.19 -21.24
N GLY A 29 24.19 25.21 -21.97
CA GLY A 29 23.65 24.01 -22.60
C GLY A 29 24.50 23.56 -23.79
N THR A 30 24.49 22.25 -24.03
CA THR A 30 24.97 21.62 -25.26
C THR A 30 23.83 20.82 -25.86
N ALA A 31 23.20 21.34 -26.91
CA ALA A 31 22.27 20.57 -27.71
C ALA A 31 23.08 19.57 -28.55
N LEU A 32 22.93 18.28 -28.28
CA LEU A 32 23.56 17.22 -29.06
C LEU A 32 22.52 16.65 -30.02
N ALA A 33 22.56 17.13 -31.26
CA ALA A 33 21.85 16.54 -32.38
C ALA A 33 22.67 15.42 -33.03
N CYS A 34 22.03 14.70 -33.97
CA CYS A 34 22.57 13.62 -34.81
C CYS A 34 22.68 12.23 -34.13
N GLY A 35 21.81 11.31 -34.54
CA GLY A 35 21.83 9.91 -34.08
C GLY A 35 20.67 9.03 -34.59
N LEU A 36 20.12 9.30 -35.79
CA LEU A 36 19.14 8.40 -36.41
C LEU A 36 19.83 7.11 -36.87
N VAL A 37 19.83 6.09 -36.00
CA VAL A 37 20.22 4.72 -36.36
C VAL A 37 18.97 3.97 -36.81
N LEU A 38 18.86 3.75 -38.13
CA LEU A 38 17.85 2.89 -38.71
C LEU A 38 18.15 1.43 -38.37
N VAL A 39 17.51 0.89 -37.33
CA VAL A 39 17.53 -0.55 -37.06
C VAL A 39 16.48 -1.25 -37.94
N SER A 40 16.87 -1.50 -39.19
CA SER A 40 16.14 -2.41 -40.08
C SER A 40 16.61 -3.84 -39.85
N ILE A 41 15.97 -4.56 -38.92
CA ILE A 41 16.03 -6.04 -38.90
C ILE A 41 14.60 -6.58 -38.89
N VAL A 42 14.30 -7.33 -39.96
CA VAL A 42 13.01 -7.94 -40.24
C VAL A 42 12.77 -9.09 -39.27
N ASN A 43 11.76 -8.98 -38.41
CA ASN A 43 11.18 -10.13 -37.73
C ASN A 43 9.82 -10.43 -38.37
N GLY A 44 9.69 -11.63 -38.92
CA GLY A 44 8.61 -11.98 -39.83
C GLY A 44 7.23 -12.01 -39.18
N TRP A 45 6.29 -11.25 -39.74
CA TRP A 45 4.89 -11.61 -39.67
C TRP A 45 4.63 -12.73 -40.69
N SER A 46 4.23 -13.89 -40.20
CA SER A 46 3.67 -14.94 -41.05
C SER A 46 2.20 -14.63 -41.29
N ASP A 47 1.86 -14.22 -42.51
CA ASP A 47 0.47 -14.10 -42.94
C ASP A 47 -0.23 -15.47 -42.89
N ALA A 48 -1.18 -15.62 -41.98
CA ALA A 48 -2.16 -16.69 -42.04
C ALA A 48 -3.34 -16.24 -42.92
N PRO A 49 -3.71 -16.96 -43.99
CA PRO A 49 -4.72 -16.49 -44.91
C PRO A 49 -6.13 -16.56 -44.29
N LEU A 50 -6.90 -15.49 -44.46
CA LEU A 50 -8.34 -15.48 -44.22
C LEU A 50 -9.01 -16.52 -45.12
N ARG A 51 -9.53 -17.61 -44.53
CA ARG A 51 -10.41 -18.55 -45.22
C ARG A 51 -11.85 -18.26 -44.84
N GLY A 52 -12.69 -18.04 -45.86
CA GLY A 52 -14.06 -17.55 -45.72
C GLY A 52 -15.00 -18.48 -44.96
N GLY A 53 -16.15 -17.93 -44.56
CA GLY A 53 -17.09 -18.57 -43.66
C GLY A 53 -17.67 -19.90 -44.17
N GLY A 54 -17.81 -20.85 -43.25
CA GLY A 54 -18.68 -22.00 -43.37
C GLY A 54 -19.67 -22.00 -42.21
N HIS A 55 -20.96 -22.08 -42.50
CA HIS A 55 -22.00 -22.21 -41.46
C HIS A 55 -21.90 -23.59 -40.81
N HIS A 56 -21.27 -23.67 -39.64
CA HIS A 56 -21.22 -24.90 -38.87
C HIS A 56 -22.57 -25.16 -38.20
N GLN A 57 -23.33 -26.07 -38.83
CA GLN A 57 -24.52 -26.68 -38.26
C GLN A 57 -24.22 -27.25 -36.87
N HIS A 58 -25.09 -26.99 -35.90
CA HIS A 58 -25.00 -27.65 -34.59
C HIS A 58 -25.21 -29.16 -34.77
N ARG A 59 -24.10 -29.91 -34.76
CA ARG A 59 -24.11 -31.37 -34.80
C ARG A 59 -24.81 -31.89 -33.56
N LEU A 60 -25.86 -32.68 -33.76
CA LEU A 60 -26.59 -33.34 -32.69
C LEU A 60 -25.62 -34.12 -31.78
N VAL A 61 -25.87 -34.02 -30.47
CA VAL A 61 -25.05 -34.64 -29.42
C VAL A 61 -25.01 -36.16 -29.64
N GLY A 62 -23.86 -36.66 -30.07
CA GLY A 62 -23.53 -38.08 -29.90
C GLY A 62 -23.26 -38.37 -28.42
N PRO A 63 -23.41 -39.62 -27.96
CA PRO A 63 -23.04 -39.98 -26.59
C PRO A 63 -21.58 -39.61 -26.33
N PRO A 64 -21.23 -39.20 -25.09
CA PRO A 64 -19.86 -38.85 -24.76
C PRO A 64 -18.92 -40.02 -25.07
N PRO A 65 -17.68 -39.77 -25.54
CA PRO A 65 -16.73 -40.84 -25.79
C PRO A 65 -16.55 -41.63 -24.49
N GLU A 66 -16.74 -42.94 -24.60
CA GLU A 66 -16.56 -43.85 -23.47
C GLU A 66 -15.10 -43.77 -23.03
N PHE A 67 -14.85 -43.03 -21.96
CA PHE A 67 -13.56 -43.01 -21.30
C PHE A 67 -13.32 -44.45 -20.84
N LEU A 68 -12.51 -45.19 -21.60
CA LEU A 68 -11.91 -46.44 -21.14
C LEU A 68 -11.09 -46.09 -19.92
N GLN A 69 -11.73 -46.16 -18.76
CA GLN A 69 -11.15 -45.79 -17.49
C GLN A 69 -10.07 -46.81 -17.21
N GLN A 70 -8.83 -46.44 -17.56
CA GLN A 70 -7.70 -47.33 -17.51
C GLN A 70 -7.44 -47.67 -16.06
N ARG A 71 -7.96 -48.83 -15.62
CA ARG A 71 -7.89 -49.34 -14.25
C ARG A 71 -6.48 -49.86 -13.93
N ASN A 72 -5.47 -49.08 -14.29
CA ASN A 72 -4.16 -49.18 -13.68
C ASN A 72 -4.36 -48.77 -12.23
N SER A 73 -4.34 -49.73 -11.31
CA SER A 73 -4.38 -49.47 -9.87
C SER A 73 -3.15 -48.67 -9.46
N VAL A 74 -3.24 -47.35 -9.56
CA VAL A 74 -2.29 -46.42 -8.96
C VAL A 74 -2.32 -46.72 -7.47
N LYS A 75 -1.24 -47.31 -6.94
CA LYS A 75 -1.06 -47.46 -5.49
C LYS A 75 -1.31 -46.08 -4.87
N PRO A 76 -2.23 -45.95 -3.88
CA PRO A 76 -2.44 -44.68 -3.22
C PRO A 76 -1.10 -44.17 -2.71
N GLN A 77 -0.63 -43.06 -3.25
CA GLN A 77 0.58 -42.44 -2.72
C GLN A 77 0.31 -42.03 -1.28
N PRO A 78 1.30 -42.12 -0.38
CA PRO A 78 1.12 -41.67 1.00
C PRO A 78 0.70 -40.20 0.97
N ARG A 79 -0.56 -39.92 1.34
CA ARG A 79 -1.01 -38.54 1.48
C ARG A 79 -0.25 -37.92 2.64
N LEU A 80 0.59 -36.92 2.35
CA LEU A 80 1.23 -36.13 3.39
C LEU A 80 0.14 -35.47 4.22
N ALA A 81 -0.01 -35.92 5.47
CA ALA A 81 -1.07 -35.43 6.35
C ALA A 81 -0.69 -34.07 6.92
N ILE A 82 -1.65 -33.15 6.99
CA ILE A 82 -1.50 -31.90 7.74
C ILE A 82 -1.34 -32.26 9.22
N PRO A 83 -0.33 -31.71 9.95
CA PRO A 83 -0.13 -32.03 11.36
C PRO A 83 -1.37 -31.70 12.23
N PRO A 84 -1.70 -32.51 13.24
CA PRO A 84 -2.78 -32.19 14.17
C PRO A 84 -2.57 -30.83 14.85
N ARG A 85 -3.59 -29.97 14.81
CA ARG A 85 -3.57 -28.57 15.29
C ARG A 85 -2.64 -27.62 14.51
N TRP A 86 -2.22 -27.98 13.28
CA TRP A 86 -1.56 -27.03 12.39
C TRP A 86 -2.45 -25.81 12.13
N ARG A 87 -1.81 -24.64 12.09
CA ARG A 87 -2.39 -23.35 11.72
C ARG A 87 -1.31 -22.57 10.96
N PHE A 88 -1.73 -21.83 9.93
CA PHE A 88 -0.89 -20.80 9.32
C PHE A 88 -0.60 -19.69 10.35
N ALA A 89 0.67 -19.35 10.53
CA ALA A 89 1.10 -18.30 11.44
C ALA A 89 2.06 -17.36 10.71
N ILE A 90 1.98 -16.06 11.00
CA ILE A 90 2.95 -15.09 10.49
C ILE A 90 4.29 -15.32 11.20
N PRO A 91 5.42 -15.48 10.48
CA PRO A 91 6.73 -15.60 11.10
C PRO A 91 7.15 -14.29 11.77
N ALA A 92 8.17 -14.34 12.64
CA ALA A 92 8.75 -13.11 13.20
C ALA A 92 9.44 -12.29 12.11
N GLY A 93 9.16 -10.99 12.07
CA GLY A 93 9.83 -9.99 11.23
C GLY A 93 10.60 -8.96 12.05
N ASP A 94 11.29 -8.05 11.38
CA ASP A 94 11.96 -6.89 12.00
C ASP A 94 11.03 -5.67 12.01
N HIS A 95 10.60 -5.26 13.20
CA HIS A 95 9.78 -4.07 13.39
C HIS A 95 10.45 -2.74 12.96
N HIS A 96 11.78 -2.64 12.93
CA HIS A 96 12.46 -1.45 12.43
C HIS A 96 12.37 -1.36 10.90
N ALA A 97 12.61 -2.48 10.20
CA ALA A 97 12.36 -2.59 8.78
C ALA A 97 10.85 -2.36 8.46
N GLY A 98 9.96 -2.89 9.29
CA GLY A 98 8.51 -2.70 9.17
C GLY A 98 8.06 -1.25 9.28
N ARG A 99 8.68 -0.47 10.18
CA ARG A 99 8.45 0.99 10.27
C ARG A 99 8.87 1.69 8.98
N GLN A 100 9.98 1.27 8.36
CA GLN A 100 10.38 1.81 7.06
C GLN A 100 9.38 1.42 5.96
N VAL A 101 8.87 0.18 5.94
CA VAL A 101 7.81 -0.23 5.01
C VAL A 101 6.52 0.58 5.21
N PHE A 102 6.16 0.93 6.44
CA PHE A 102 5.02 1.80 6.74
C PHE A 102 5.17 3.22 6.15
N ILE A 103 6.41 3.73 6.11
CA ILE A 103 6.75 5.00 5.46
C ILE A 103 6.76 4.85 3.93
N ASP A 104 7.47 3.86 3.39
CA ASP A 104 7.65 3.66 1.94
C ASP A 104 6.32 3.31 1.24
N SER A 105 5.41 2.63 1.94
CA SER A 105 4.05 2.29 1.50
C SER A 105 3.02 3.39 1.80
N GLU A 106 3.49 4.52 2.35
CA GLU A 106 2.75 5.73 2.70
C GLU A 106 1.54 5.50 3.64
N CYS A 107 1.58 4.47 4.49
CA CYS A 107 0.48 4.13 5.39
C CYS A 107 0.12 5.27 6.37
N PHE A 108 1.10 6.10 6.72
CA PHE A 108 0.94 7.30 7.55
C PHE A 108 0.01 8.36 6.95
N LYS A 109 -0.25 8.35 5.63
CA LYS A 109 -1.21 9.25 4.96
C LYS A 109 -2.67 8.97 5.35
N CYS A 110 -2.93 7.77 5.87
CA CYS A 110 -4.27 7.29 6.22
C CYS A 110 -4.40 6.94 7.71
N HIS A 111 -3.31 6.52 8.37
CA HIS A 111 -3.34 6.00 9.73
C HIS A 111 -2.43 6.78 10.69
N GLU A 112 -3.03 7.34 11.75
CA GLU A 112 -2.29 7.92 12.87
C GLU A 112 -1.59 6.82 13.70
N VAL A 113 -0.35 7.09 14.12
CA VAL A 113 0.34 6.34 15.19
C VAL A 113 0.87 7.35 16.20
N ALA A 114 0.39 7.28 17.45
CA ALA A 114 0.72 8.23 18.48
C ALA A 114 2.19 8.09 18.92
N GLY A 115 2.94 9.20 18.90
CA GLY A 115 4.35 9.24 19.29
C GLY A 115 5.34 9.00 18.15
N GLU A 116 4.87 8.71 16.93
CA GLU A 116 5.71 8.58 15.74
C GLU A 116 5.89 9.93 15.00
N ASP A 117 7.04 10.12 14.36
CA ASP A 117 7.45 11.35 13.67
C ASP A 117 7.42 11.24 12.14
N PHE A 118 6.33 10.70 11.60
CA PHE A 118 6.17 10.49 10.16
C PHE A 118 6.09 11.80 9.35
N PRO A 119 6.44 11.78 8.04
CA PRO A 119 6.30 12.94 7.16
C PRO A 119 4.85 13.45 7.15
N ALA A 120 4.67 14.77 7.20
CA ALA A 120 3.34 15.35 7.04
C ALA A 120 2.81 15.09 5.61
N PRO A 121 1.54 14.70 5.44
CA PRO A 121 0.95 14.53 4.11
C PRO A 121 0.93 15.85 3.33
N GLU A 122 1.18 15.79 2.02
CA GLU A 122 1.29 16.97 1.13
C GLU A 122 -0.04 17.74 0.92
N ALA A 123 -1.14 17.23 1.47
CA ALA A 123 -2.47 17.84 1.46
C ALA A 123 -3.21 17.52 2.76
N GLU A 124 -4.30 18.26 3.03
CA GLU A 124 -5.27 18.04 4.12
C GLU A 124 -5.98 16.67 3.97
N GLN A 125 -5.27 15.59 4.30
CA GLN A 125 -5.75 14.21 4.32
C GLN A 125 -6.35 13.94 5.71
N GLY A 126 -7.53 14.53 5.96
CA GLY A 126 -8.29 14.29 7.18
C GLY A 126 -8.79 12.85 7.27
N ASP A 127 -8.34 12.13 8.30
CA ASP A 127 -8.70 10.79 8.78
C ASP A 127 -9.29 9.81 7.74
N VAL A 128 -8.44 8.99 7.13
CA VAL A 128 -8.87 7.92 6.20
C VAL A 128 -8.31 6.54 6.60
N GLY A 129 -8.34 6.27 7.89
CA GLY A 129 -8.03 4.99 8.51
C GLY A 129 -8.19 5.10 10.03
N PRO A 130 -8.57 4.02 10.75
CA PRO A 130 -8.54 4.06 12.21
C PRO A 130 -7.11 4.22 12.72
N ALA A 131 -6.92 4.97 13.81
CA ALA A 131 -5.62 5.08 14.46
C ALA A 131 -5.08 3.69 14.85
N LEU A 132 -3.77 3.47 14.64
CA LEU A 132 -3.14 2.17 14.86
C LEU A 132 -2.43 2.05 16.22
N SER A 133 -2.39 3.14 16.99
CA SER A 133 -1.98 3.18 18.39
C SER A 133 -2.68 2.10 19.22
N GLY A 134 -1.91 1.22 19.87
CA GLY A 134 -2.41 0.13 20.72
C GLY A 134 -2.96 -1.09 19.98
N MET A 135 -3.10 -1.06 18.65
CA MET A 135 -3.63 -2.18 17.86
C MET A 135 -2.81 -3.47 18.05
N GLY A 136 -1.50 -3.34 18.24
CA GLY A 136 -0.58 -4.45 18.48
C GLY A 136 -0.92 -5.26 19.74
N ALA A 137 -1.57 -4.66 20.75
CA ALA A 137 -2.07 -5.39 21.91
C ALA A 137 -3.44 -6.06 21.66
N MET A 138 -4.27 -5.47 20.78
CA MET A 138 -5.66 -5.90 20.56
C MET A 138 -5.82 -7.04 19.55
N HIS A 139 -4.92 -7.14 18.56
CA HIS A 139 -5.09 -8.06 17.42
C HIS A 139 -3.94 -9.07 17.25
N PRO A 140 -4.22 -10.29 16.73
CA PRO A 140 -3.19 -11.25 16.34
C PRO A 140 -2.45 -10.79 15.07
N ALA A 141 -1.27 -11.36 14.79
CA ALA A 141 -0.46 -10.98 13.61
C ALA A 141 -1.20 -11.27 12.29
N GLU A 142 -1.97 -12.37 12.28
CA GLU A 142 -2.77 -12.83 11.16
C GLU A 142 -3.88 -11.84 10.77
N TYR A 143 -4.42 -11.08 11.73
CA TYR A 143 -5.42 -10.04 11.45
C TYR A 143 -4.82 -8.91 10.61
N PHE A 144 -3.63 -8.42 10.99
CA PHE A 144 -2.94 -7.40 10.20
C PHE A 144 -2.63 -7.91 8.79
N GLY A 145 -2.10 -9.13 8.68
CA GLY A 145 -1.81 -9.76 7.39
C GLY A 145 -3.06 -9.88 6.50
N GLU A 146 -4.18 -10.35 7.04
CA GLU A 146 -5.46 -10.40 6.32
C GLU A 146 -5.88 -9.01 5.84
N THR A 147 -5.84 -7.99 6.70
CA THR A 147 -6.29 -6.63 6.34
C THR A 147 -5.39 -5.89 5.35
N ILE A 148 -4.12 -6.28 5.21
CA ILE A 148 -3.22 -5.70 4.20
C ILE A 148 -3.38 -6.42 2.85
N ILE A 149 -3.64 -7.74 2.86
CA ILE A 149 -3.82 -8.55 1.65
C ILE A 149 -5.22 -8.35 1.04
N ASP A 150 -6.27 -8.30 1.86
CA ASP A 150 -7.63 -7.88 1.48
C ASP A 150 -8.18 -6.85 2.49
N PRO A 151 -8.02 -5.55 2.19
CA PRO A 151 -8.58 -4.46 3.00
C PRO A 151 -10.11 -4.48 3.21
N ASN A 152 -10.85 -5.36 2.54
CA ASN A 152 -12.30 -5.49 2.67
C ASN A 152 -12.71 -6.58 3.68
N ALA A 153 -11.83 -7.55 3.97
CA ALA A 153 -12.12 -8.71 4.80
C ALA A 153 -12.63 -8.30 6.20
N SER A 154 -11.90 -7.41 6.88
CA SER A 154 -12.33 -6.86 8.17
C SER A 154 -13.41 -5.78 8.02
N ALA A 155 -13.27 -4.86 7.07
CA ALA A 155 -14.17 -3.71 6.91
C ALA A 155 -15.64 -4.12 6.78
N VAL A 156 -15.92 -5.11 5.93
CA VAL A 156 -17.29 -5.60 5.68
C VAL A 156 -17.87 -6.32 6.90
N TRP A 157 -17.05 -6.95 7.75
CA TRP A 157 -17.53 -7.46 9.04
C TRP A 157 -17.78 -6.32 10.03
N ARG A 158 -16.82 -5.43 10.24
CA ARG A 158 -16.89 -4.41 11.30
C ARG A 158 -18.09 -3.47 11.12
N ILE A 159 -18.31 -2.97 9.91
CA ILE A 159 -19.44 -2.06 9.57
C ILE A 159 -20.82 -2.64 9.88
N ARG A 160 -20.96 -3.98 9.87
CA ARG A 160 -22.23 -4.64 10.23
C ARG A 160 -22.43 -4.81 11.74
N HIS A 161 -21.36 -4.78 12.54
CA HIS A 161 -21.38 -5.12 13.96
C HIS A 161 -21.04 -3.95 14.89
N HIS A 162 -20.32 -2.93 14.39
CA HIS A 162 -19.94 -1.73 15.12
C HIS A 162 -20.69 -0.53 14.54
N LYS A 163 -21.73 -0.07 15.25
CA LYS A 163 -22.63 1.00 14.77
C LYS A 163 -21.95 2.36 14.68
N ASP A 164 -20.94 2.56 15.50
CA ASP A 164 -20.21 3.81 15.66
C ASP A 164 -18.94 3.86 14.79
N GLU A 165 -18.70 2.83 13.96
CA GLU A 165 -17.61 2.89 12.98
C GLU A 165 -17.92 3.88 11.86
N ASP A 166 -16.95 4.76 11.61
CA ASP A 166 -17.07 5.72 10.53
C ASP A 166 -17.06 5.01 9.16
N LYS A 167 -18.07 5.32 8.36
CA LYS A 167 -18.14 4.94 6.95
C LYS A 167 -17.10 5.69 6.11
N GLY A 168 -16.45 6.70 6.66
CA GLY A 168 -15.32 7.43 6.08
C GLY A 168 -14.19 6.55 5.57
N TYR A 169 -14.02 5.33 6.08
CA TYR A 169 -13.06 4.35 5.57
C TYR A 169 -13.48 3.66 4.24
N LEU A 170 -14.74 3.80 3.81
CA LEU A 170 -15.25 3.22 2.56
C LEU A 170 -15.37 4.24 1.42
N GLY A 171 -15.09 3.79 0.20
CA GLY A 171 -15.43 4.47 -1.04
C GLY A 171 -16.92 4.46 -1.34
N ALA A 172 -17.32 5.19 -2.38
CA ALA A 172 -18.71 5.27 -2.84
C ALA A 172 -19.27 3.92 -3.37
N ASP A 173 -18.40 2.97 -3.68
CA ASP A 173 -18.70 1.59 -4.05
C ASP A 173 -18.90 0.65 -2.85
N GLY A 174 -18.73 1.15 -1.62
CA GLY A 174 -18.83 0.38 -0.38
C GLY A 174 -17.60 -0.49 -0.08
N ARG A 175 -16.46 -0.28 -0.76
CA ARG A 175 -15.20 -0.99 -0.53
C ARG A 175 -14.21 -0.14 0.26
N SER A 176 -13.23 -0.76 0.89
CA SER A 176 -12.21 -0.02 1.66
C SER A 176 -11.43 0.96 0.78
N LYS A 177 -11.18 2.17 1.29
CA LYS A 177 -10.30 3.15 0.64
C LYS A 177 -8.81 2.79 0.73
N MET A 178 -8.44 1.91 1.67
CA MET A 178 -7.08 1.37 1.75
C MET A 178 -6.78 0.56 0.48
N PRO A 179 -5.67 0.86 -0.25
CA PRO A 179 -5.34 0.17 -1.48
C PRO A 179 -4.86 -1.27 -1.22
N SER A 180 -4.89 -2.09 -2.27
CA SER A 180 -4.21 -3.38 -2.28
C SER A 180 -2.70 -3.17 -2.46
N TYR A 181 -1.90 -3.92 -1.70
CA TYR A 181 -0.43 -3.90 -1.79
C TYR A 181 0.14 -5.19 -2.44
N ASN A 182 -0.71 -6.12 -2.89
CA ASN A 182 -0.31 -7.46 -3.33
C ASN A 182 0.65 -7.48 -4.53
N ASP A 183 0.64 -6.44 -5.38
CA ASP A 183 1.49 -6.33 -6.57
C ASP A 183 2.73 -5.44 -6.34
N SER A 184 2.84 -4.78 -5.17
CA SER A 184 3.88 -3.77 -4.87
C SER A 184 4.70 -4.06 -3.61
N MET A 185 4.19 -4.89 -2.69
CA MET A 185 4.84 -5.27 -1.45
C MET A 185 5.31 -6.73 -1.50
N THR A 186 6.59 -6.95 -1.24
CA THR A 186 7.13 -8.32 -1.10
C THR A 186 6.62 -8.99 0.18
N VAL A 187 6.60 -10.32 0.19
CA VAL A 187 6.23 -11.11 1.39
C VAL A 187 7.09 -10.75 2.61
N GLN A 188 8.37 -10.42 2.42
CA GLN A 188 9.25 -9.99 3.51
C GLN A 188 8.84 -8.62 4.07
N GLN A 189 8.58 -7.64 3.20
CA GLN A 189 8.08 -6.33 3.62
C GLN A 189 6.75 -6.43 4.37
N LEU A 190 5.86 -7.34 3.96
CA LEU A 190 4.61 -7.61 4.67
C LEU A 190 4.87 -8.22 6.07
N ILE A 191 5.76 -9.19 6.19
CA ILE A 191 6.15 -9.81 7.47
C ILE A 191 6.71 -8.75 8.43
N ASP A 192 7.61 -7.90 7.94
CA ASP A 192 8.24 -6.84 8.74
C ASP A 192 7.23 -5.75 9.12
N LEU A 193 6.36 -5.33 8.20
CA LEU A 193 5.26 -4.40 8.47
C LEU A 193 4.30 -4.94 9.54
N ILE A 194 3.95 -6.22 9.50
CA ILE A 194 3.13 -6.86 10.55
C ILE A 194 3.89 -6.86 11.90
N ALA A 195 5.21 -7.10 11.90
CA ALA A 195 6.01 -7.02 13.12
C ALA A 195 6.01 -5.60 13.73
N TYR A 196 6.09 -4.56 12.89
CA TYR A 196 5.93 -3.17 13.31
C TYR A 196 4.54 -2.91 13.91
N LEU A 197 3.46 -3.24 13.21
CA LEU A 197 2.09 -3.07 13.72
C LEU A 197 1.85 -3.85 15.02
N LYS A 198 2.50 -5.01 15.20
CA LYS A 198 2.47 -5.78 16.44
C LYS A 198 3.24 -5.16 17.60
N SER A 199 4.24 -4.31 17.35
CA SER A 199 4.92 -3.53 18.40
C SER A 199 4.13 -2.34 18.92
N LEU A 200 3.10 -1.87 18.20
CA LEU A 200 2.24 -0.75 18.59
C LEU A 200 1.27 -1.13 19.72
N THR A 201 1.80 -1.30 20.94
CA THR A 201 1.04 -1.73 22.12
C THR A 201 0.57 -0.58 23.01
N GLU A 202 1.13 0.62 22.87
CA GLU A 202 0.76 1.82 23.65
C GLU A 202 -0.23 2.73 22.91
N GLY A 203 -0.98 3.54 23.67
CA GLY A 203 -1.91 4.55 23.11
C GLY A 203 -3.34 4.06 22.82
N GLY A 204 -3.63 2.78 23.00
CA GLY A 204 -5.00 2.25 22.94
C GLY A 204 -5.88 2.81 24.06
N HIS A 205 -6.93 3.56 23.69
CA HIS A 205 -7.92 4.21 24.56
C HIS A 205 -7.39 5.27 25.54
N ARG A 206 -7.46 6.54 25.10
CA ARG A 206 -7.74 7.68 25.99
C ARG A 206 -9.13 8.21 25.65
N HIS A 207 -10.13 7.82 26.45
CA HIS A 207 -11.47 8.40 26.51
C HIS A 207 -11.68 8.97 27.92
#